data_AF-A0A7W0TZ60-F1
#
_entry.id   AF-A0A7W0TZ60-F1
#
_cell.length_a   1.000
_cell.length_b   1.000
_cell.length_c   1.000
_cell.angle_alpha   90.00
_cell.angle_beta   90.00
_cell.angle_gamma   90.00
#
_symmetry.space_group_name_H-M   'P 1'
#
loop_
_entity.id
_entity.type
_entity.pdbx_description
1 polymer ?
#
loop_
_entity_poly.entity_id
_entity_poly.type
_entity_poly.pdbx_seq_one_letter_code
_entity_poly.pdbx_strand_id
1 'polypeptide(L)'
;MVMPLLYGLGARDFLEPLGFVLATCQKCRTSGPFSVYQAKRKITLYAIPTVSFREQLVIECRSCTQRFAVPPEMRTEFLGALLDEAALAARMRQVGPGGNGAAAATGPTFYQTLQVDIAADPEVIEAAFRRLAMKYHPDRSADPAAPDKMRRLLEAKECLSNPAKRLAYDRWLGIAPRPPAMRPDDV
;
A
#
# COMPACT_ATOMS: atom_id res chain seq x y z
N MET A 1 32.41 -55.45 3.21
CA MET A 1 30.98 -55.35 3.55
C MET A 1 30.72 -53.90 3.98
N VAL A 2 29.84 -53.19 3.26
CA VAL A 2 28.98 -52.06 3.76
C VAL A 2 29.75 -50.79 4.18
N MET A 3 29.76 -49.64 3.51
CA MET A 3 28.82 -48.91 2.64
C MET A 3 29.59 -47.91 1.78
N PRO A 4 29.28 -47.72 0.49
CA PRO A 4 29.72 -46.55 -0.25
C PRO A 4 28.94 -45.33 0.26
N LEU A 5 29.65 -44.29 0.68
CA LEU A 5 29.07 -42.98 0.97
C LEU A 5 28.43 -42.43 -0.31
N LEU A 6 27.11 -42.62 -0.44
CA LEU A 6 26.26 -41.93 -1.39
C LEU A 6 26.27 -40.44 -1.02
N TYR A 7 27.23 -39.69 -1.56
CA TYR A 7 27.28 -38.23 -1.47
C TYR A 7 26.14 -37.61 -2.27
N GLY A 8 25.01 -37.46 -1.59
CA GLY A 8 24.23 -36.23 -1.50
C GLY A 8 23.84 -35.55 -2.81
N LEU A 9 22.63 -35.86 -3.29
CA LEU A 9 21.84 -34.97 -4.13
C LEU A 9 21.76 -33.57 -3.47
N GLY A 10 22.43 -32.58 -4.05
CA GLY A 10 22.31 -31.18 -3.63
C GLY A 10 21.15 -30.51 -4.37
N ALA A 11 20.05 -30.21 -3.67
CA ALA A 11 19.01 -29.31 -4.16
C ALA A 11 19.30 -27.90 -3.64
N ARG A 12 19.55 -26.95 -4.55
CA ARG A 12 19.69 -25.53 -4.21
C ARG A 12 18.57 -24.75 -4.88
N ASP A 13 17.82 -24.00 -4.09
CA ASP A 13 16.82 -23.05 -4.55
C ASP A 13 17.53 -21.75 -4.95
N PHE A 14 17.48 -21.40 -6.24
CA PHE A 14 18.06 -20.16 -6.76
C PHE A 14 16.94 -19.16 -7.06
N LEU A 15 17.09 -17.93 -6.54
CA LEU A 15 16.19 -16.81 -6.81
C LEU A 15 16.90 -15.83 -7.76
N GLU A 16 16.47 -15.78 -9.01
CA GLU A 16 17.00 -14.85 -10.00
C GLU A 16 16.08 -13.62 -10.12
N PRO A 17 16.56 -12.39 -9.88
CA PRO A 17 15.74 -11.18 -10.01
C PRO A 17 15.46 -10.91 -11.50
N LEU A 18 14.19 -10.75 -11.85
CA LEU A 18 13.75 -10.47 -13.23
C LEU A 18 13.43 -8.99 -13.46
N GLY A 19 12.98 -8.28 -12.43
CA GLY A 19 12.62 -6.86 -12.54
C GLY A 19 11.49 -6.48 -11.60
N PHE A 20 10.70 -5.46 -12.00
CA PHE A 20 9.64 -4.92 -11.17
C PHE A 20 8.29 -4.86 -11.90
N VAL A 21 7.20 -4.98 -11.15
CA VAL A 21 5.84 -4.76 -11.66
C VAL A 21 5.07 -3.85 -10.72
N LEU A 22 4.18 -3.03 -11.26
CA LEU A 22 3.30 -2.16 -10.47
C LEU A 22 1.96 -2.87 -10.27
N ALA A 23 1.61 -3.17 -9.02
CA ALA A 23 0.37 -3.86 -8.67
C ALA A 23 -0.16 -3.38 -7.31
N THR A 24 -1.36 -3.83 -6.95
CA THR A 24 -1.95 -3.61 -5.61
C THR A 24 -1.75 -4.84 -4.73
N CYS A 25 -1.25 -4.62 -3.51
CA CYS A 25 -1.01 -5.73 -2.59
C CYS A 25 -2.30 -6.26 -1.96
N GLN A 26 -2.53 -7.57 -2.04
CA GLN A 26 -3.66 -8.21 -1.36
C GLN A 26 -3.55 -8.15 0.18
N LYS A 27 -2.34 -7.98 0.73
CA LYS A 27 -2.10 -7.92 2.20
C LYS A 27 -2.23 -6.49 2.75
N CYS A 28 -1.42 -5.55 2.25
CA CYS A 28 -1.41 -4.17 2.78
C CYS A 28 -2.28 -3.18 1.98
N ARG A 29 -2.89 -3.60 0.85
CA ARG A 29 -3.68 -2.76 -0.08
C ARG A 29 -2.94 -1.56 -0.67
N THR A 30 -1.64 -1.42 -0.40
CA THR A 30 -0.79 -0.39 -1.00
C THR A 30 -0.57 -0.71 -2.47
N SER A 31 -0.81 0.29 -3.33
CA SER A 31 -0.40 0.23 -4.73
C SER A 31 1.08 0.62 -4.83
N GLY A 32 1.88 -0.16 -5.54
CA GLY A 32 3.31 0.09 -5.57
C GLY A 32 4.11 -0.97 -6.31
N PRO A 33 5.45 -0.86 -6.25
CA PRO A 33 6.35 -1.80 -6.92
C PRO A 33 6.43 -3.14 -6.18
N PHE A 34 6.38 -4.20 -6.97
CA PHE A 34 6.69 -5.57 -6.58
C PHE A 34 7.99 -5.99 -7.26
N SER A 35 8.90 -6.60 -6.52
CA SER A 35 10.06 -7.27 -7.12
C SER A 35 9.66 -8.66 -7.60
N VAL A 36 10.02 -8.97 -8.85
CA VAL A 36 9.73 -10.26 -9.48
C VAL A 36 10.98 -11.11 -9.47
N TYR A 37 10.86 -12.32 -8.97
CA TYR A 37 11.91 -13.32 -8.92
C TYR A 37 11.49 -14.59 -9.66
N GLN A 38 12.44 -15.21 -10.36
CA GLN A 38 12.30 -16.57 -10.84
C GLN A 38 12.95 -17.52 -9.84
N ALA A 39 12.15 -18.34 -9.19
CA ALA A 39 12.64 -19.44 -8.37
C ALA A 39 12.95 -20.64 -9.29
N LYS A 40 14.24 -20.99 -9.38
CA LYS A 40 14.74 -22.16 -10.12
C LYS A 40 15.24 -23.22 -9.13
N ARG A 41 14.65 -24.41 -9.18
CA ARG A 41 15.18 -25.59 -8.49
C ARG A 41 16.16 -26.32 -9.39
N LYS A 42 17.46 -26.20 -9.09
CA LYS A 42 18.52 -26.95 -9.76
C LYS A 42 18.83 -28.21 -8.96
N ILE A 43 18.79 -29.36 -9.64
CA ILE A 43 19.24 -30.65 -9.11
C ILE A 43 20.58 -30.96 -9.75
N THR A 44 21.62 -31.07 -8.94
CA THR A 44 22.95 -31.48 -9.42
C THR A 44 23.11 -32.98 -9.25
N LEU A 45 23.21 -33.70 -10.36
CA LEU A 45 23.64 -35.10 -10.43
C LEU A 45 25.06 -35.09 -10.97
N TYR A 46 26.02 -35.69 -10.25
CA TYR A 46 27.46 -35.64 -10.59
C TYR A 46 27.83 -36.21 -11.99
N ALA A 47 26.88 -36.81 -12.71
CA ALA A 47 27.07 -37.38 -14.05
C ALA A 47 26.31 -36.65 -15.19
N ILE A 48 25.50 -35.61 -14.89
CA ILE A 48 24.63 -34.94 -15.88
C ILE A 48 24.69 -33.42 -15.65
N PRO A 49 24.71 -32.56 -16.70
CA PRO A 49 24.56 -31.12 -16.52
C PRO A 49 23.32 -30.78 -15.68
N THR A 50 23.44 -29.80 -14.78
CA THR A 50 22.34 -29.39 -13.88
C THR A 50 21.08 -29.07 -14.66
N VAL A 51 20.01 -29.83 -14.43
CA VAL A 51 18.69 -29.59 -15.02
C VAL A 51 17.80 -28.85 -14.02
N SER A 52 17.09 -27.83 -14.50
CA SER A 52 16.12 -27.06 -13.71
C SER A 52 14.74 -27.71 -13.82
N PHE A 53 14.19 -28.23 -12.71
CA PHE A 53 12.99 -29.10 -12.76
C PHE A 53 11.67 -28.37 -12.49
N ARG A 54 11.71 -27.24 -11.78
CA ARG A 54 10.54 -26.41 -11.50
C ARG A 54 10.94 -24.94 -11.51
N GLU A 55 10.29 -24.18 -12.39
CA GLU A 55 10.39 -22.72 -12.44
C GLU A 55 9.08 -22.13 -11.92
N GLN A 56 9.18 -21.33 -10.87
CA GLN A 56 8.04 -20.65 -10.28
C GLN A 56 8.35 -19.15 -10.19
N LEU A 57 7.43 -18.32 -10.67
CA LEU A 57 7.54 -16.88 -10.48
C LEU A 57 7.03 -16.53 -9.09
N VAL A 58 7.81 -15.73 -8.37
CA VAL A 58 7.48 -15.22 -7.04
C VAL A 58 7.57 -13.70 -7.11
N ILE A 59 6.52 -13.02 -6.69
CA ILE A 59 6.50 -11.56 -6.55
C ILE A 59 6.56 -11.18 -5.08
N GLU A 60 7.33 -10.16 -4.74
CA GLU A 60 7.47 -9.65 -3.37
C GLU A 60 7.04 -8.19 -3.31
N CYS A 61 6.10 -7.87 -2.41
CA CYS A 61 5.67 -6.50 -2.21
C CYS A 61 6.76 -5.69 -1.50
N ARG A 62 7.22 -4.57 -2.06
CA ARG A 62 8.23 -3.73 -1.40
C ARG A 62 7.72 -2.95 -0.18
N SER A 63 6.40 -2.90 0.03
CA SER A 63 5.80 -2.20 1.17
C SER A 63 5.65 -3.09 2.41
N CYS A 64 5.27 -4.36 2.25
CA CYS A 64 5.03 -5.27 3.38
C CYS A 64 5.85 -6.58 3.32
N THR A 65 6.80 -6.67 2.39
CA THR A 65 7.70 -7.82 2.15
C THR A 65 7.01 -9.17 1.94
N GLN A 66 5.70 -9.17 1.68
CA GLN A 66 4.93 -10.38 1.46
C GLN A 66 5.23 -10.95 0.07
N ARG A 67 5.54 -12.25 0.04
CA ARG A 67 5.75 -13.02 -1.19
C ARG A 67 4.46 -13.69 -1.65
N PHE A 68 4.21 -13.64 -2.94
CA PHE A 68 3.09 -14.29 -3.61
C PHE A 68 3.61 -15.15 -4.76
N ALA A 69 3.09 -16.37 -4.88
CA ALA A 69 3.34 -17.22 -6.02
C ALA A 69 2.48 -16.76 -7.20
N VAL A 70 3.07 -16.61 -8.38
CA VAL A 70 2.32 -16.35 -9.61
C VAL A 70 1.94 -17.69 -10.24
N PRO A 71 0.63 -17.95 -10.45
CA PRO A 71 0.16 -19.11 -11.20
C PRO A 71 0.78 -19.20 -12.60
N PRO A 72 1.05 -20.41 -13.12
CA PRO A 72 1.75 -20.60 -14.38
C PRO A 72 1.02 -19.98 -15.59
N GLU A 73 -0.32 -19.89 -15.55
CA GLU A 73 -1.15 -19.29 -16.59
C GLU A 73 -0.91 -17.79 -16.78
N MET A 74 -0.58 -17.05 -15.72
CA MET A 74 -0.35 -15.60 -15.78
C MET A 74 1.13 -15.25 -16.02
N ARG A 75 2.00 -16.24 -16.19
CA ARG A 75 3.44 -16.04 -16.29
C ARG A 75 3.83 -15.09 -17.43
N THR A 76 3.28 -15.30 -18.62
CA THR A 76 3.61 -14.51 -19.82
C THR A 76 3.19 -13.05 -19.68
N GLU A 77 2.04 -12.81 -19.06
CA GLU A 77 1.53 -11.48 -18.79
C GLU A 77 2.45 -10.71 -17.83
N PHE A 78 2.86 -11.35 -16.73
CA PHE A 78 3.80 -10.74 -15.78
C PHE A 78 5.16 -10.46 -16.41
N LEU A 79 5.68 -11.36 -17.23
CA LEU A 79 6.95 -11.16 -17.94
C LEU A 79 6.87 -10.01 -18.96
N GLY A 80 5.74 -9.86 -19.66
CA GLY A 80 5.53 -8.74 -20.58
C GLY A 80 5.34 -7.39 -19.89
N ALA A 81 4.90 -7.39 -18.62
CA ALA A 81 4.70 -6.19 -17.81
C ALA A 81 5.94 -5.80 -16.98
N LEU A 82 7.05 -6.53 -17.10
CA LEU A 82 8.28 -6.25 -16.35
C LEU A 82 8.82 -4.87 -16.71
N LEU A 83 9.18 -4.14 -15.66
CA LEU A 83 9.84 -2.85 -15.74
C LEU A 83 11.28 -3.01 -15.27
N ASP A 84 12.21 -2.48 -16.06
CA ASP A 84 13.57 -2.23 -15.64
C ASP A 84 13.63 -1.18 -14.53
N GLU A 85 14.72 -1.15 -13.78
CA GLU A 85 14.89 -0.23 -12.65
C GLU A 85 14.73 1.24 -13.05
N ALA A 86 15.24 1.63 -14.22
CA ALA A 86 15.11 2.99 -14.76
C ALA A 86 13.65 3.32 -15.16
N ALA A 87 12.95 2.37 -15.79
CA ALA A 87 11.55 2.53 -16.19
C ALA A 87 10.63 2.62 -14.96
N LEU A 88 10.94 1.85 -13.91
CA LEU A 88 10.24 1.94 -12.64
C LEU A 88 10.45 3.32 -11.99
N ALA A 89 11.70 3.79 -11.90
CA ALA A 89 12.00 5.10 -11.33
C ALA A 89 11.29 6.22 -12.10
N ALA A 90 11.23 6.14 -13.44
CA ALA A 90 10.49 7.09 -14.26
C ALA A 90 8.97 7.07 -13.95
N ARG A 91 8.36 5.88 -13.85
CA ARG A 91 6.92 5.75 -13.50
C ARG A 91 6.63 6.17 -12.06
N MET A 92 7.51 5.90 -11.11
CA MET A 92 7.36 6.35 -9.72
C MET A 92 7.57 7.85 -9.54
N ARG A 93 8.28 8.55 -10.44
CA ARG A 93 8.30 10.02 -10.42
C ARG A 93 6.95 10.62 -10.83
N GLN A 94 6.21 9.92 -11.69
CA GLN A 94 4.85 10.32 -12.09
C GLN A 94 3.83 9.93 -11.02
N VAL A 95 4.04 8.80 -10.34
CA VAL A 95 3.22 8.30 -9.23
C VAL A 95 3.93 8.63 -7.92
N GLY A 96 3.75 9.85 -7.41
CA GLY A 96 4.39 10.31 -6.16
C GLY A 96 4.22 9.35 -4.97
N PRO A 97 5.06 9.48 -3.92
CA PRO A 97 5.12 8.53 -2.81
C PRO A 97 3.84 8.64 -1.95
N GLY A 98 2.81 7.91 -2.33
CA GLY A 98 1.51 7.99 -1.65
C GLY A 98 0.32 7.65 -2.55
N GLY A 99 0.48 6.70 -3.48
CA GLY A 99 -0.59 6.18 -4.32
C GLY A 99 -1.63 5.40 -3.53
N ASN A 100 -2.42 6.09 -2.70
CA ASN A 100 -3.78 5.67 -2.45
C ASN A 100 -4.52 5.89 -3.77
N GLY A 101 -4.81 4.79 -4.47
CA GLY A 101 -5.73 4.75 -5.61
C GLY A 101 -7.16 5.09 -5.15
N ALA A 102 -7.35 6.34 -4.76
CA ALA A 102 -8.62 7.01 -4.53
C ALA A 102 -8.61 8.33 -5.33
N ALA A 103 -8.16 8.27 -6.58
CA ALA A 103 -8.35 9.33 -7.55
C ALA A 103 -9.62 9.03 -8.36
N ALA A 104 -10.78 9.20 -7.72
CA ALA A 104 -12.06 9.45 -8.39
C ALA A 104 -13.15 9.85 -7.37
N ALA A 105 -13.18 11.12 -6.98
CA ALA A 105 -14.40 11.94 -6.84
C ALA A 105 -14.07 13.27 -6.14
N THR A 106 -14.13 14.36 -6.92
CA THR A 106 -14.53 15.72 -6.50
C THR A 106 -14.01 16.26 -5.16
N GLY A 107 -12.95 17.08 -5.22
CA GLY A 107 -12.56 18.00 -4.15
C GLY A 107 -11.79 17.41 -2.97
N PRO A 108 -11.21 18.26 -2.09
CA PRO A 108 -10.52 17.80 -0.89
C PRO A 108 -11.50 17.10 0.06
N THR A 109 -11.12 15.94 0.61
CA THR A 109 -11.95 15.20 1.57
C THR A 109 -12.08 15.96 2.90
N PHE A 110 -13.07 15.59 3.73
CA PHE A 110 -13.23 16.22 5.05
C PHE A 110 -12.02 15.97 5.97
N TYR A 111 -11.40 14.79 5.87
CA TYR A 111 -10.17 14.44 6.58
C TYR A 111 -9.00 15.35 6.14
N GLN A 112 -8.82 15.54 4.83
CA GLN A 112 -7.80 16.44 4.28
C GLN A 112 -8.04 17.91 4.66
N THR A 113 -9.32 18.33 4.66
CA THR A 113 -9.72 19.69 5.06
C THR A 113 -9.33 20.00 6.50
N LEU A 114 -9.51 19.03 7.41
CA LEU A 114 -9.11 19.13 8.80
C LEU A 114 -7.64 18.76 9.06
N GLN A 115 -6.89 18.35 8.03
CA GLN A 115 -5.50 17.90 8.13
C GLN A 115 -5.29 16.77 9.13
N VAL A 116 -6.22 15.82 9.17
CA VAL A 116 -6.20 14.66 10.06
C VAL A 116 -6.13 13.37 9.25
N ASP A 117 -5.58 12.33 9.88
CA ASP A 117 -5.61 10.99 9.30
C ASP A 117 -7.04 10.42 9.29
N ILE A 118 -7.32 9.50 8.38
CA ILE A 118 -8.59 8.77 8.30
C ILE A 118 -8.84 7.98 9.60
N ALA A 119 -7.76 7.50 10.24
CA ALA A 119 -7.79 6.78 11.50
C ALA A 119 -7.89 7.70 12.75
N ALA A 120 -7.96 9.03 12.58
CA ALA A 120 -7.98 9.95 13.70
C ALA A 120 -9.20 9.76 14.62
N ASP A 121 -8.94 9.82 15.93
CA ASP A 121 -9.96 9.76 16.97
C ASP A 121 -10.77 11.07 17.05
N PRO A 122 -12.00 11.02 17.58
CA PRO A 122 -12.86 12.21 17.68
C PRO A 122 -12.18 13.37 18.42
N GLU A 123 -11.37 13.08 19.45
CA GLU A 123 -10.62 14.10 20.20
C GLU A 123 -9.56 14.80 19.33
N VAL A 124 -8.88 14.03 18.47
CA VAL A 124 -7.89 14.57 17.52
C VAL A 124 -8.57 15.45 16.49
N ILE A 125 -9.75 15.05 16.02
CA ILE A 125 -10.57 15.81 15.07
C ILE A 125 -10.99 17.15 15.69
N GLU A 126 -11.41 17.16 16.96
CA GLU A 126 -11.77 18.38 17.67
C GLU A 126 -10.57 19.29 17.95
N ALA A 127 -9.43 18.72 18.35
CA ALA A 127 -8.19 19.46 18.54
C ALA A 127 -7.70 20.10 17.24
N ALA A 128 -7.74 19.36 16.12
CA ALA A 128 -7.37 19.86 14.81
C ALA A 128 -8.29 20.98 14.34
N PHE A 129 -9.61 20.82 14.52
CA PHE A 129 -10.59 21.86 14.22
C PHE A 129 -10.30 23.15 15.01
N ARG A 130 -10.09 23.07 16.33
CA ARG A 130 -9.78 24.24 17.17
C ARG A 130 -8.54 24.99 16.69
N ARG A 131 -7.47 24.26 16.37
CA ARG A 131 -6.22 24.81 15.83
C ARG A 131 -6.44 25.56 14.52
N LEU A 132 -7.19 24.97 13.60
CA LEU A 132 -7.44 25.56 12.27
C LEU A 132 -8.46 26.71 12.34
N ALA A 133 -9.46 26.62 13.21
CA ALA A 133 -10.42 27.70 13.44
C ALA A 133 -9.73 28.96 13.97
N MET A 134 -8.79 28.85 14.90
CA MET A 134 -8.01 30.00 15.37
C MET A 134 -7.17 30.65 14.27
N LYS A 135 -6.72 29.86 13.28
CA LYS A 135 -5.91 30.32 12.15
C LYS A 135 -6.75 31.06 11.11
N TYR A 136 -7.97 30.60 10.85
CA TYR A 136 -8.86 31.17 9.83
C TYR A 136 -10.01 32.00 10.43
N HIS A 137 -9.91 32.39 11.70
CA HIS A 137 -10.92 33.23 12.34
C HIS A 137 -10.96 34.60 11.65
N PRO A 138 -12.15 35.16 11.33
CA PRO A 138 -12.27 36.43 10.60
C PRO A 138 -11.63 37.62 11.33
N ASP A 139 -11.51 37.54 12.65
CA ASP A 139 -10.87 38.58 13.49
C ASP A 139 -9.32 38.49 13.50
N ARG A 140 -8.75 37.32 13.17
CA ARG A 140 -7.29 37.09 13.24
C ARG A 140 -6.62 36.94 11.89
N SER A 141 -7.38 36.54 10.87
CA SER A 141 -6.83 36.28 9.54
C SER A 141 -7.17 37.42 8.59
N ALA A 142 -6.13 37.95 7.92
CA ALA A 142 -6.28 38.92 6.84
C ALA A 142 -6.53 38.24 5.47
N ASP A 143 -6.60 36.91 5.41
CA ASP A 143 -6.82 36.19 4.15
C ASP A 143 -8.26 36.40 3.64
N PRO A 144 -8.46 36.82 2.38
CA PRO A 144 -9.79 36.95 1.79
C PRO A 144 -10.50 35.58 1.63
N ALA A 145 -9.75 34.49 1.64
CA ALA A 145 -10.26 33.11 1.58
C ALA A 145 -10.53 32.49 2.98
N ALA A 146 -10.27 33.21 4.07
CA ALA A 146 -10.56 32.74 5.43
C ALA A 146 -12.02 32.32 5.66
N PRO A 147 -13.06 33.07 5.23
CA PRO A 147 -14.45 32.67 5.46
C PRO A 147 -14.84 31.37 4.74
N ASP A 148 -14.36 31.16 3.51
CA ASP A 148 -14.65 29.92 2.77
C ASP A 148 -13.94 28.71 3.38
N LYS A 149 -12.69 28.89 3.83
CA LYS A 149 -11.95 27.84 4.54
C LYS A 149 -12.62 27.50 5.87
N MET A 150 -13.08 28.51 6.62
CA MET A 150 -13.81 28.32 7.87
C MET A 150 -15.12 27.54 7.65
N ARG A 151 -15.88 27.86 6.59
CA ARG A 151 -17.10 27.12 6.24
C ARG A 151 -16.83 25.64 6.00
N ARG A 152 -15.80 25.33 5.21
CA ARG A 152 -15.39 23.94 4.94
C ARG A 152 -14.93 23.20 6.19
N LEU A 153 -14.24 23.89 7.11
CA LEU A 153 -13.82 23.30 8.39
C LEU A 153 -15.02 22.95 9.28
N LEU A 154 -16.05 23.80 9.30
CA LEU A 154 -17.28 23.54 10.03
C LEU A 154 -18.04 22.33 9.47
N GLU A 155 -18.21 22.28 8.14
CA GLU A 155 -18.84 21.14 7.44
C GLU A 155 -18.10 19.83 7.71
N ALA A 156 -16.77 19.85 7.62
CA ALA A 156 -15.93 18.69 7.90
C ALA A 156 -16.07 18.23 9.36
N LYS A 157 -16.06 19.16 10.31
CA LYS A 157 -16.22 18.85 11.75
C LYS A 157 -17.61 18.29 12.04
N GLU A 158 -18.65 18.82 11.43
CA GLU A 158 -20.02 18.33 11.64
C GLU A 158 -20.20 16.89 11.12
N CYS A 159 -19.64 16.59 9.94
CA CYS A 159 -19.71 15.26 9.36
C CYS A 159 -18.92 14.23 10.19
N LEU A 160 -17.70 14.59 10.60
CA LEU A 160 -16.80 13.66 11.28
C LEU A 160 -17.06 13.52 12.79
N SER A 161 -17.70 14.50 13.42
CA SER A 161 -18.02 14.47 14.86
C SER A 161 -19.15 13.50 15.21
N ASN A 162 -20.08 13.23 14.27
CA ASN A 162 -21.16 12.28 14.50
C ASN A 162 -20.77 10.90 13.95
N PRO A 163 -20.75 9.83 14.77
CA PRO A 163 -20.29 8.51 14.33
C PRO A 163 -21.13 7.93 13.19
N ALA A 164 -22.43 8.21 13.15
CA ALA A 164 -23.31 7.74 12.08
C ALA A 164 -23.04 8.47 10.76
N LYS A 165 -22.84 9.79 10.80
CA LYS A 165 -22.49 10.59 9.61
C LYS A 165 -21.10 10.21 9.09
N ARG A 166 -20.13 10.03 9.99
CA ARG A 166 -18.78 9.56 9.66
C ARG A 166 -18.81 8.19 8.99
N LEU A 167 -19.55 7.23 9.53
CA LEU A 167 -19.68 5.91 8.92
C LEU A 167 -20.30 5.96 7.52
N ALA A 168 -21.34 6.78 7.32
CA ALA A 168 -21.95 6.97 6.00
C ALA A 168 -20.96 7.60 5.00
N TYR A 169 -20.20 8.59 5.45
CA TYR A 169 -19.16 9.24 4.65
C TYR A 169 -18.01 8.28 4.30
N ASP A 170 -17.55 7.48 5.25
CA ASP A 170 -16.51 6.47 5.06
C ASP A 170 -16.96 5.39 4.06
N ARG A 171 -18.22 4.95 4.15
CA ARG A 171 -18.83 4.03 3.16
C ARG A 171 -18.87 4.64 1.77
N TRP A 172 -19.23 5.92 1.66
CA TRP A 172 -19.25 6.64 0.38
C TRP A 172 -17.85 6.75 -0.24
N LEU A 173 -16.81 6.90 0.59
CA LEU A 173 -15.40 6.90 0.18
C LEU A 173 -14.82 5.49 -0.08
N GLY A 174 -15.57 4.41 0.14
CA GLY A 174 -15.05 3.04 0.04
C GLY A 174 -14.03 2.67 1.12
N ILE A 175 -14.00 3.40 2.22
CA ILE A 175 -13.12 3.13 3.36
C ILE A 175 -13.71 1.98 4.17
N ALA A 176 -12.89 0.98 4.50
CA ALA A 176 -13.33 -0.15 5.31
C ALA A 176 -13.73 0.31 6.72
N PRO A 177 -14.81 -0.24 7.30
CA PRO A 177 -15.29 0.18 8.62
C PRO A 177 -14.21 -0.05 9.68
N ARG A 178 -13.90 0.99 10.44
CA ARG A 178 -12.94 0.91 11.54
C ARG A 178 -13.56 0.08 12.68
N PRO A 179 -12.81 -0.78 13.36
CA PRO A 179 -13.19 -1.19 14.71
C PRO A 179 -13.40 0.07 15.58
N PRO A 180 -14.30 0.04 16.58
CA PRO A 180 -14.44 1.17 17.49
C PRO A 180 -13.06 1.54 18.08
N ALA A 181 -12.78 2.84 18.24
CA ALA A 181 -11.55 3.28 18.91
C ALA A 181 -11.45 2.53 20.24
N MET A 182 -10.35 1.82 20.45
CA MET A 182 -9.90 1.54 21.82
C MET A 182 -9.68 2.90 22.46
N ARG A 183 -10.34 3.15 23.58
CA ARG A 183 -10.05 4.37 24.33
C ARG A 183 -8.61 4.23 24.86
N PRO A 184 -7.89 5.34 25.07
CA PRO A 184 -6.62 5.30 25.79
C PRO A 184 -6.75 4.62 27.17
N ASP A 185 -7.95 4.62 27.75
CA ASP A 185 -8.31 3.94 29.00
C ASP A 185 -8.37 2.39 28.89
N ASP A 186 -8.39 1.83 27.67
CA ASP A 186 -8.59 0.39 27.39
C ASP A 186 -7.27 -0.36 27.07
N VAL A 187 -6.09 0.24 27.34
CA VAL A 187 -4.74 -0.33 27.12
C VAL A 187 -4.01 -0.57 28.44
#